data_AF-A0A813KJ74-F1
#
_entry.id   AF-A0A813KJ74-F1
#
_cell.length_a   1.000
_cell.length_b   1.000
_cell.length_c   1.000
_cell.angle_alpha   90.00
_cell.angle_beta   90.00
_cell.angle_gamma   90.00
#
_symmetry.space_group_name_H-M   'P 1'
#
loop_
_entity.id
_entity.type
_entity.pdbx_description
1 polymer ?
#
loop_
_entity_poly.entity_id
_entity_poly.type
_entity_poly.pdbx_seq_one_letter_code
_entity_poly.pdbx_strand_id
1 'polypeptide(L)'
;VCVAQVLDVFNCAVEADAASRQKGVERSLTLRAISSRRIVVDEEESEASPPKPFRNLITDRDGTTNNYCDRYASSVQSAYNAAWLSNFARHCVDNAVFVTAAPLGGRPSAEGLMELSVAPRGLITYTGSKGREYFSDATQQLLESAELPKEQRELVEELHRRLLVLCQQPGNTKFLGIGSGLQRKFGEVTMARNDPAGTVPEPESRRFMGAVRQVKEELDPDGTGLDLHDTGTDMEIFPRVLGGRASFDKGDGVLRLDGKLGLQLSEGPNIVCGDTSSDLPMVIAVLRLMCGDKMVDAWQERLRKEDDPEAVLEEEDTVDDSVKGLSLEEAETRAAEKKSEAERKAQEEEEEEHQARLCASKLAVVFVVSPDSYTKSPKVAEMVRRWCEIAGVN
;
A
#
# COMPACT_ATOMS: atom_id res chain seq x y z
N VAL A 1 1.36 12.23 18.12
CA VAL A 1 0.20 12.95 17.53
C VAL A 1 -0.48 12.09 16.48
N CYS A 2 0.24 11.42 15.57
CA CYS A 2 -0.36 10.55 14.54
C CYS A 2 -1.22 9.39 15.06
N VAL A 3 -0.73 8.61 16.05
CA VAL A 3 -1.49 7.42 16.52
C VAL A 3 -2.86 7.80 17.08
N ALA A 4 -2.95 8.83 17.94
CA ALA A 4 -4.22 9.28 18.51
C ALA A 4 -5.25 9.71 17.45
N GLN A 5 -4.81 10.34 16.37
CA GLN A 5 -5.68 10.74 15.26
C GLN A 5 -6.23 9.53 14.49
N VAL A 6 -5.39 8.51 14.27
CA VAL A 6 -5.84 7.24 13.68
C VAL A 6 -6.85 6.53 14.59
N LEU A 7 -6.63 6.58 15.91
CA LEU A 7 -7.59 6.02 16.89
C LEU A 7 -8.94 6.75 16.87
N ASP A 8 -8.93 8.08 16.76
CA ASP A 8 -10.15 8.88 16.64
C ASP A 8 -10.88 8.58 15.32
N VAL A 9 -10.16 8.43 14.21
CA VAL A 9 -10.75 8.05 12.92
C VAL A 9 -11.36 6.65 12.99
N PHE A 10 -10.70 5.68 13.62
CA PHE A 10 -11.27 4.35 13.80
C PHE A 10 -12.53 4.36 14.70
N ASN A 11 -12.55 5.18 15.76
CA ASN A 11 -13.77 5.36 16.56
C ASN A 11 -14.91 5.97 15.73
N CYS A 12 -14.61 7.00 14.92
CA CYS A 12 -15.59 7.62 14.02
C CYS A 12 -16.08 6.65 12.93
N ALA A 13 -15.21 5.80 12.38
CA ALA A 13 -15.58 4.81 11.36
C ALA A 13 -16.53 3.74 11.94
N VAL A 14 -16.28 3.31 13.17
CA VAL A 14 -17.18 2.39 13.90
C VAL A 14 -18.52 3.06 14.22
N GLU A 15 -18.52 4.35 14.59
CA GLU A 15 -19.74 5.13 14.81
C GLU A 15 -20.55 5.34 13.52
N ALA A 16 -19.90 5.57 12.38
CA ALA A 16 -20.54 5.74 11.08
C ALA A 16 -21.21 4.44 10.56
N ASP A 17 -20.55 3.29 10.71
CA ASP A 17 -21.16 1.98 10.40
C ASP A 17 -22.34 1.67 11.34
N ALA A 18 -22.22 1.98 12.63
CA ALA A 18 -23.34 1.82 13.57
C ALA A 18 -24.54 2.71 13.19
N ALA A 19 -24.29 3.95 12.76
CA ALA A 19 -25.32 4.88 12.32
C ALA A 19 -25.97 4.50 10.98
N SER A 20 -25.21 3.91 10.06
CA SER A 20 -25.75 3.43 8.77
C SER A 20 -26.66 2.21 8.96
N ARG A 21 -26.30 1.29 9.88
CA ARG A 21 -27.10 0.12 10.26
C ARG A 21 -28.38 0.47 11.02
N GLN A 22 -28.40 1.60 11.74
CA GLN A 22 -29.59 2.09 12.45
C GLN A 22 -30.74 2.57 11.54
N LYS A 23 -30.51 2.79 10.24
CA LYS A 23 -31.60 3.12 9.29
C LYS A 23 -32.53 1.94 8.97
N GLY A 24 -32.27 0.74 9.50
CA GLY A 24 -33.08 -0.47 9.23
C GLY A 24 -33.83 -1.09 10.41
N VAL A 25 -33.39 -0.93 11.67
CA VAL A 25 -34.08 -1.47 12.86
C VAL A 25 -33.69 -0.63 14.08
N GLU A 26 -34.69 -0.17 14.84
CA GLU A 26 -34.50 0.45 16.17
C GLU A 26 -33.84 -0.56 17.12
N ARG A 27 -32.51 -0.47 17.28
CA ARG A 27 -31.81 -0.91 18.49
C ARG A 27 -30.80 0.16 18.90
N SER A 28 -31.13 0.85 19.98
CA SER A 28 -30.23 1.75 20.70
C SER A 28 -29.16 0.93 21.41
N LEU A 29 -27.91 1.00 20.94
CA LEU A 29 -26.73 0.57 21.69
C LEU A 29 -25.72 1.70 21.63
N THR A 30 -25.63 2.40 22.76
CA THR A 30 -24.84 3.62 22.97
C THR A 30 -23.34 3.31 22.94
N LEU A 31 -22.61 3.88 21.97
CA LEU A 31 -21.15 3.82 21.79
C LEU A 31 -20.35 4.64 22.82
N ARG A 32 -20.73 4.58 24.10
CA ARG A 32 -19.97 5.23 25.21
C ARG A 32 -18.90 4.33 25.86
N ALA A 33 -18.73 3.09 25.39
CA ALA A 33 -18.05 2.05 26.16
C ALA A 33 -16.54 1.89 25.90
N ILE A 34 -15.95 2.48 24.85
CA ILE A 34 -14.52 2.24 24.54
C ILE A 34 -13.59 3.16 25.36
N SER A 35 -14.06 4.33 25.78
CA SER A 35 -13.26 5.28 26.56
C SER A 35 -13.14 4.93 28.07
N SER A 36 -13.99 4.05 28.62
CA SER A 36 -14.14 3.91 30.08
C SER A 36 -14.16 2.48 30.64
N ARG A 37 -13.98 1.43 29.83
CA ARG A 37 -13.75 0.10 30.39
C ARG A 37 -12.29 -0.03 30.85
N ARG A 38 -12.12 -0.07 32.17
CA ARG A 38 -10.96 -0.72 32.82
C ARG A 38 -10.66 -2.00 32.04
N ILE A 39 -9.38 -2.23 31.77
CA ILE A 39 -8.86 -3.52 31.31
C ILE A 39 -9.26 -4.55 32.37
N VAL A 40 -10.40 -5.20 32.17
CA VAL A 40 -10.81 -6.39 32.87
C VAL A 40 -10.75 -7.47 31.82
N VAL A 41 -9.80 -8.39 32.00
CA VAL A 41 -9.70 -9.61 31.21
C VAL A 41 -10.79 -10.52 31.78
N ASP A 42 -12.03 -10.35 31.31
CA ASP A 42 -13.09 -11.29 31.60
C ASP A 42 -13.05 -12.39 30.53
N GLU A 43 -12.55 -13.55 30.93
CA GLU A 43 -12.77 -14.83 30.26
C GLU A 43 -14.21 -15.26 30.52
N GLU A 44 -15.16 -14.81 29.70
CA GLU A 44 -16.45 -15.48 29.58
C GLU A 44 -16.63 -15.95 28.13
N GLU A 45 -16.46 -17.26 27.93
CA GLU A 45 -16.97 -17.98 26.77
C GLU A 45 -18.51 -18.02 26.81
N SER A 46 -19.11 -18.10 25.61
CA SER A 46 -20.53 -18.43 25.34
C SER A 46 -21.50 -17.27 25.07
N GLU A 47 -21.23 -16.47 24.05
CA GLU A 47 -22.24 -15.97 23.09
C GLU A 47 -21.53 -15.76 21.74
N ALA A 48 -22.17 -16.06 20.61
CA ALA A 48 -21.57 -15.84 19.29
C ALA A 48 -21.13 -14.37 19.20
N SER A 49 -19.83 -14.13 19.02
CA SER A 49 -19.28 -12.78 18.99
C SER A 49 -20.05 -11.94 17.98
N PRO A 50 -20.45 -10.70 18.31
CA PRO A 50 -21.18 -9.85 17.39
C PRO A 50 -20.42 -9.74 16.05
N PRO A 51 -21.13 -9.67 14.91
CA PRO A 51 -20.48 -9.60 13.61
C PRO A 51 -19.59 -8.36 13.56
N LYS A 52 -18.36 -8.55 13.08
CA LYS A 52 -17.38 -7.47 13.00
C LYS A 52 -17.83 -6.44 11.94
N PRO A 53 -17.59 -5.13 12.18
CA PRO A 53 -18.01 -4.07 11.27
C PRO A 53 -17.28 -4.13 9.93
N PHE A 54 -16.02 -4.55 9.90
CA PHE A 54 -15.23 -4.67 8.68
C PHE A 54 -14.72 -6.09 8.51
N ARG A 55 -14.44 -6.45 7.26
CA ARG A 55 -13.78 -7.70 6.90
C ARG A 55 -12.27 -7.56 7.02
N ASN A 56 -11.71 -6.50 6.45
CA ASN A 56 -10.25 -6.36 6.34
C ASN A 56 -9.77 -5.00 6.84
N LEU A 57 -8.66 -4.99 7.58
CA LEU A 57 -7.77 -3.85 7.77
C LEU A 57 -6.45 -4.13 7.05
N ILE A 58 -6.14 -3.33 6.03
CA ILE A 58 -4.86 -3.32 5.33
C ILE A 58 -4.16 -2.01 5.65
N THR A 59 -3.00 -2.04 6.28
CA THR A 59 -2.37 -0.80 6.73
C THR A 59 -0.87 -0.82 6.56
N ASP A 60 -0.31 0.33 6.21
CA ASP A 60 1.09 0.60 6.45
C ASP A 60 1.41 0.69 7.95
N ARG A 61 2.69 0.64 8.29
CA ARG A 61 3.19 0.66 9.66
C ARG A 61 3.87 1.98 10.03
N ASP A 62 4.92 2.39 9.32
CA ASP A 62 5.80 3.48 9.75
C ASP A 62 5.27 4.83 9.24
N GLY A 63 4.81 5.70 10.14
CA GLY A 63 4.10 6.94 9.80
C GLY A 63 2.58 6.81 9.89
N THR A 64 2.07 5.60 9.69
CA THR A 64 0.63 5.28 9.74
C THR A 64 0.20 4.81 11.14
N THR A 65 0.50 3.56 11.50
CA THR A 65 0.10 2.99 12.81
C THR A 65 1.18 3.18 13.87
N ASN A 66 2.44 3.34 13.47
CA ASN A 66 3.57 3.66 14.34
C ASN A 66 4.14 5.03 13.96
N ASN A 67 4.73 5.75 14.92
CA ASN A 67 5.39 7.01 14.58
C ASN A 67 6.66 6.75 13.75
N TYR A 68 7.04 7.71 12.90
CA TYR A 68 8.34 7.72 12.27
C TYR A 68 9.48 7.70 13.30
N CYS A 69 10.57 7.03 12.93
CA CYS A 69 11.81 7.01 13.67
C CYS A 69 12.96 7.24 12.70
N ASP A 70 13.92 8.10 13.06
CA ASP A 70 15.10 8.38 12.23
C ASP A 70 16.04 7.17 12.09
N ARG A 71 15.80 6.11 12.87
CA ARG A 71 16.57 4.87 12.87
C ARG A 71 15.63 3.69 12.92
N TYR A 72 15.58 2.93 11.83
CA TYR A 72 14.67 1.79 11.72
C TYR A 72 14.89 0.77 12.85
N ALA A 73 16.14 0.48 13.20
CA ALA A 73 16.52 -0.45 14.27
C ALA A 73 15.94 -0.08 15.66
N SER A 74 15.52 1.17 15.87
CA SER A 74 14.85 1.62 17.10
C SER A 74 13.40 2.04 16.90
N SER A 75 12.80 1.74 15.73
CA SER A 75 11.38 1.98 15.44
C SER A 75 10.49 0.95 16.15
N VAL A 76 10.70 0.73 17.44
CA VAL A 76 9.95 -0.26 18.23
C VAL A 76 8.51 0.22 18.43
N GLN A 77 7.56 -0.69 18.24
CA GLN A 77 6.15 -0.41 18.47
C GLN A 77 5.91 -0.12 19.96
N SER A 78 5.20 0.97 20.24
CA SER A 78 4.82 1.31 21.61
C SER A 78 3.74 0.35 22.16
N ALA A 79 3.80 0.07 23.47
CA ALA A 79 2.86 -0.86 24.13
C ALA A 79 1.40 -0.42 24.03
N TYR A 80 1.12 0.89 24.15
CA TYR A 80 -0.25 1.41 24.05
C TYR A 80 -0.83 1.19 22.64
N ASN A 81 -0.01 1.43 21.60
CA ASN A 81 -0.39 1.23 20.21
C ASN A 81 -0.69 -0.25 19.94
N ALA A 82 0.20 -1.14 20.40
CA ALA A 82 0.02 -2.58 20.28
C ALA A 82 -1.27 -3.05 20.96
N ALA A 83 -1.55 -2.60 22.19
CA ALA A 83 -2.76 -2.95 22.91
C ALA A 83 -4.03 -2.51 22.15
N TRP A 84 -4.02 -1.28 21.62
CA TRP A 84 -5.18 -0.73 20.92
C TRP A 84 -5.43 -1.41 19.58
N LEU A 85 -4.39 -1.56 18.75
CA LEU A 85 -4.47 -2.28 17.48
C LEU A 85 -4.89 -3.73 17.67
N SER A 86 -4.42 -4.39 18.73
CA SER A 86 -4.84 -5.76 19.06
C SER A 86 -6.32 -5.83 19.43
N ASN A 87 -6.81 -4.84 20.18
CA ASN A 87 -8.21 -4.74 20.53
C ASN A 87 -9.07 -4.48 19.29
N PHE A 88 -8.65 -3.55 18.42
CA PHE A 88 -9.33 -3.28 17.16
C PHE A 88 -9.31 -4.51 16.23
N ALA A 89 -8.17 -5.16 16.05
CA ALA A 89 -8.05 -6.38 15.24
C ALA A 89 -8.98 -7.49 15.73
N ARG A 90 -9.08 -7.66 17.06
CA ARG A 90 -9.93 -8.68 17.66
C ARG A 90 -11.43 -8.40 17.47
N HIS A 91 -11.86 -7.16 17.58
CA HIS A 91 -13.27 -6.81 17.70
C HIS A 91 -13.87 -6.14 16.46
N CYS A 92 -13.04 -5.59 15.57
CA CYS A 92 -13.50 -4.73 14.49
C CYS A 92 -13.29 -5.32 13.08
N VAL A 93 -12.32 -6.23 12.90
CA VAL A 93 -11.99 -6.80 11.58
C VAL A 93 -11.80 -8.31 11.61
N ASP A 94 -12.17 -9.01 10.54
CA ASP A 94 -11.88 -10.44 10.41
C ASP A 94 -10.39 -10.68 10.16
N ASN A 95 -9.79 -9.87 9.31
CA ASN A 95 -8.36 -9.91 8.97
C ASN A 95 -7.69 -8.56 9.22
N ALA A 96 -6.56 -8.55 9.91
CA ALA A 96 -5.68 -7.38 10.04
C ALA A 96 -4.32 -7.70 9.42
N VAL A 97 -3.86 -6.87 8.48
CA VAL A 97 -2.64 -7.09 7.71
C VAL A 97 -1.78 -5.83 7.68
N PHE A 98 -0.53 -5.96 8.09
CA PHE A 98 0.48 -4.91 7.96
C PHE A 98 1.27 -5.08 6.67
N VAL A 99 1.38 -4.03 5.87
CA VAL A 99 2.13 -4.00 4.61
C VAL A 99 3.23 -2.93 4.68
N THR A 100 4.43 -3.33 5.08
CA THR A 100 5.60 -2.42 5.13
C THR A 100 6.55 -2.65 3.96
N ALA A 101 7.28 -1.60 3.59
CA ALA A 101 8.41 -1.70 2.67
C ALA A 101 9.63 -2.37 3.30
N ALA A 102 9.76 -2.32 4.63
CA ALA A 102 10.88 -2.91 5.37
C ALA A 102 10.87 -4.45 5.28
N PRO A 103 12.02 -5.13 5.50
CA PRO A 103 12.05 -6.57 5.58
C PRO A 103 11.16 -7.08 6.72
N LEU A 104 10.60 -8.29 6.56
CA LEU A 104 9.74 -8.87 7.59
C LEU A 104 10.51 -9.21 8.87
N GLY A 105 11.78 -9.60 8.77
CA GLY A 105 12.55 -10.07 9.92
C GLY A 105 12.57 -11.59 10.03
N GLY A 106 12.87 -12.10 11.22
CA GLY A 106 12.84 -13.53 11.53
C GLY A 106 13.98 -14.36 10.92
N ARG A 107 15.03 -13.70 10.39
CA ARG A 107 16.20 -14.35 9.79
C ARG A 107 17.47 -13.89 10.54
N PRO A 108 18.46 -14.75 10.79
CA PRO A 108 19.66 -14.42 11.58
C PRO A 108 20.51 -13.23 11.09
N SER A 109 20.26 -12.72 9.88
CA SER A 109 21.00 -11.63 9.23
C SER A 109 20.10 -10.57 8.60
N ALA A 110 18.80 -10.59 8.89
CA ALA A 110 17.85 -9.59 8.42
C ALA A 110 16.83 -9.35 9.53
N GLU A 111 17.17 -8.43 10.44
CA GLU A 111 16.22 -7.82 11.37
C GLU A 111 15.14 -7.09 10.57
N GLY A 112 13.92 -7.06 11.09
CA GLY A 112 12.79 -6.45 10.40
C GLY A 112 11.60 -6.20 11.30
N LEU A 113 10.43 -6.15 10.68
CA LEU A 113 9.18 -5.80 11.33
C LEU A 113 8.87 -6.66 12.57
N MET A 114 9.19 -7.96 12.52
CA MET A 114 8.87 -8.91 13.58
C MET A 114 9.63 -8.62 14.87
N GLU A 115 10.88 -8.14 14.80
CA GLU A 115 11.68 -7.75 15.97
C GLU A 115 11.25 -6.40 16.55
N LEU A 116 10.60 -5.57 15.75
CA LEU A 116 10.15 -4.22 16.13
C LEU A 116 8.67 -4.17 16.55
N SER A 117 7.94 -5.27 16.43
CA SER A 117 6.51 -5.35 16.77
C SER A 117 6.32 -6.00 18.14
N VAL A 118 5.47 -5.38 18.98
CA VAL A 118 5.22 -5.85 20.36
C VAL A 118 3.81 -6.38 20.56
N ALA A 119 2.94 -6.29 19.54
CA ALA A 119 1.60 -6.86 19.60
C ALA A 119 1.63 -8.40 19.64
N PRO A 120 0.62 -9.05 20.26
CA PRO A 120 0.52 -10.50 20.29
C PRO A 120 0.46 -11.10 18.88
N ARG A 121 1.17 -12.20 18.68
CA ARG A 121 1.12 -12.96 17.42
C ARG A 121 -0.27 -13.54 17.16
N GLY A 122 -0.57 -13.79 15.89
CA GLY A 122 -1.84 -14.37 15.43
C GLY A 122 -3.01 -13.38 15.31
N LEU A 123 -2.92 -12.17 15.88
CA LEU A 123 -3.97 -11.15 15.72
C LEU A 123 -3.78 -10.28 14.46
N ILE A 124 -2.53 -10.02 14.09
CA ILE A 124 -2.17 -9.20 12.94
C ILE A 124 -1.19 -10.02 12.11
N THR A 125 -1.49 -10.14 10.81
CA THR A 125 -0.58 -10.74 9.85
C THR A 125 0.47 -9.72 9.45
N TYR A 126 1.73 -10.03 9.76
CA TYR A 126 2.87 -9.21 9.41
C TYR A 126 3.38 -9.57 8.02
N THR A 127 3.53 -8.57 7.16
CA THR A 127 4.14 -8.72 5.84
C THR A 127 5.28 -7.73 5.70
N GLY A 128 6.28 -8.08 4.90
CA GLY A 128 7.45 -7.25 4.62
C GLY A 128 7.73 -7.18 3.13
N SER A 129 8.73 -6.37 2.78
CA SER A 129 9.22 -6.23 1.41
C SER A 129 8.11 -5.85 0.41
N LYS A 130 7.24 -4.91 0.82
CA LYS A 130 6.06 -4.44 0.07
C LYS A 130 4.99 -5.54 -0.09
N GLY A 131 4.94 -6.51 0.82
CA GLY A 131 3.98 -7.62 0.81
C GLY A 131 4.46 -8.89 0.12
N ARG A 132 5.73 -8.99 -0.28
CA ARG A 132 6.33 -10.18 -0.93
C ARG A 132 6.58 -11.35 -0.01
N GLU A 133 6.67 -11.07 1.28
CA GLU A 133 6.88 -12.07 2.33
C GLU A 133 5.91 -11.79 3.49
N TYR A 134 5.42 -12.84 4.14
CA TYR A 134 4.52 -12.74 5.28
C TYR A 134 4.81 -13.85 6.29
N PHE A 135 4.46 -13.59 7.55
CA PHE A 135 4.56 -14.59 8.60
C PHE A 135 3.22 -15.33 8.72
N SER A 136 3.23 -16.65 8.55
CA SER A 136 2.05 -17.49 8.77
C SER A 136 2.02 -17.97 10.21
N ASP A 137 1.01 -17.53 10.96
CA ASP A 137 0.81 -17.99 12.34
C ASP A 137 0.44 -19.49 12.38
N ALA A 138 -0.27 -19.99 11.37
CA ALA A 138 -0.66 -21.40 11.29
C ALA A 138 0.56 -22.34 11.17
N THR A 139 1.58 -21.95 10.40
CA THR A 139 2.78 -22.78 10.20
C THR A 139 3.97 -22.32 11.04
N GLN A 140 3.88 -21.15 11.69
CA GLN A 140 4.98 -20.43 12.35
C GLN A 140 6.20 -20.23 11.43
N GLN A 141 5.96 -20.00 10.13
CA GLN A 141 7.00 -19.83 9.12
C GLN A 141 6.84 -18.54 8.33
N LEU A 142 7.99 -18.03 7.86
CA LEU A 142 8.03 -17.00 6.83
C LEU A 142 7.71 -17.64 5.48
N LEU A 143 6.69 -17.12 4.81
CA LEU A 143 6.22 -17.56 3.51
C LEU A 143 6.35 -16.43 2.49
N GLU A 144 6.44 -16.81 1.22
CA GLU A 144 6.59 -15.90 0.10
C GLU A 144 5.25 -15.77 -0.63
N SER A 145 4.83 -14.54 -0.93
CA SER A 145 3.65 -14.27 -1.75
C SER A 145 4.00 -14.07 -3.24
N ALA A 146 5.27 -13.79 -3.51
CA ALA A 146 5.83 -13.59 -4.85
C ALA A 146 7.04 -14.49 -5.08
N GLU A 147 7.23 -14.92 -6.32
CA GLU A 147 8.41 -15.70 -6.71
C GLU A 147 9.55 -14.76 -7.10
N LEU A 148 10.77 -15.12 -6.71
CA LEU A 148 12.01 -14.51 -7.18
C LEU A 148 12.90 -15.62 -7.77
N PRO A 149 13.31 -15.51 -9.05
CA PRO A 149 14.24 -16.45 -9.66
C PRO A 149 15.48 -16.68 -8.81
N LYS A 150 15.99 -17.92 -8.86
CA LYS A 150 17.12 -18.33 -8.02
C LYS A 150 18.35 -17.44 -8.24
N GLU A 151 18.71 -17.13 -9.49
CA GLU A 151 19.88 -16.28 -9.76
C GLU A 151 19.70 -14.87 -9.17
N GLN A 152 18.50 -14.31 -9.26
CA GLN A 152 18.20 -12.99 -8.70
C GLN A 152 18.26 -12.99 -7.16
N ARG A 153 17.79 -14.08 -6.52
CA ARG A 153 17.90 -14.25 -5.07
C ARG A 153 19.36 -14.32 -4.64
N GLU A 154 20.17 -15.15 -5.30
CA GLU A 154 21.60 -15.29 -5.02
C GLU A 154 22.33 -13.95 -5.20
N LEU A 155 21.95 -13.17 -6.23
CA LEU A 155 22.50 -11.84 -6.48
C LEU A 155 22.17 -10.84 -5.36
N VAL A 156 20.92 -10.81 -4.88
CA VAL A 156 20.49 -9.98 -3.74
C VAL A 156 21.23 -10.38 -2.46
N GLU A 157 21.41 -11.68 -2.23
CA GLU A 157 22.12 -12.19 -1.05
C GLU A 157 23.61 -11.82 -1.07
N GLU A 158 24.27 -12.00 -2.21
CA GLU A 158 25.68 -11.65 -2.36
C GLU A 158 25.90 -10.13 -2.29
N LEU A 159 25.01 -9.33 -2.87
CA LEU A 159 25.02 -7.87 -2.73
C LEU A 159 24.95 -7.46 -1.26
N HIS A 160 23.96 -7.98 -0.52
CA HIS A 160 23.81 -7.68 0.90
C HIS A 160 25.07 -8.06 1.68
N ARG A 161 25.65 -9.24 1.41
CA ARG A 161 26.87 -9.70 2.07
C ARG A 161 28.05 -8.75 1.83
N ARG A 162 28.25 -8.30 0.59
CA ARG A 162 29.33 -7.34 0.26
C ARG A 162 29.10 -5.98 0.89
N LEU A 163 27.87 -5.48 0.89
CA LEU A 163 27.53 -4.22 1.54
C LEU A 163 27.70 -4.28 3.07
N LEU A 164 27.40 -5.42 3.70
CA LEU A 164 27.68 -5.62 5.11
C LEU A 164 29.18 -5.53 5.41
N VAL A 165 30.02 -6.16 4.59
CA VAL A 165 31.49 -6.04 4.71
C VAL A 165 31.95 -4.60 4.52
N LEU A 166 31.40 -3.88 3.53
CA LEU A 166 31.68 -2.45 3.31
C LEU A 166 31.32 -1.61 4.54
N CYS A 167 30.17 -1.88 5.16
CA CYS A 167 29.70 -1.18 6.36
C CYS A 167 30.57 -1.46 7.60
N GLN A 168 31.19 -2.64 7.67
CA GLN A 168 32.11 -3.00 8.77
C GLN A 168 33.48 -2.32 8.67
N GLN A 169 33.81 -1.69 7.54
CA GLN A 169 35.07 -0.96 7.39
C GLN A 169 35.11 0.29 8.29
N PRO A 170 36.31 0.69 8.77
CA PRO A 170 36.46 1.92 9.56
C PRO A 170 35.86 3.14 8.85
N GLY A 171 35.04 3.89 9.58
CA GLY A 171 34.34 5.08 9.06
C GLY A 171 32.98 4.81 8.42
N ASN A 172 32.63 3.56 8.11
CA ASN A 172 31.35 3.22 7.48
C ASN A 172 30.32 2.64 8.47
N THR A 173 30.73 2.21 9.66
CA THR A 173 29.85 1.52 10.63
C THR A 173 28.61 2.33 11.02
N LYS A 174 28.70 3.66 11.00
CA LYS A 174 27.55 4.56 11.28
C LYS A 174 26.38 4.34 10.32
N PHE A 175 26.64 3.96 9.07
CA PHE A 175 25.59 3.78 8.06
C PHE A 175 24.66 2.59 8.37
N LEU A 176 25.06 1.67 9.26
CA LEU A 176 24.17 0.62 9.77
C LEU A 176 23.12 1.15 10.76
N GLY A 177 23.37 2.29 11.39
CA GLY A 177 22.57 2.81 12.51
C GLY A 177 21.81 4.10 12.22
N ILE A 178 21.80 4.58 10.97
CA ILE A 178 21.07 5.78 10.54
C ILE A 178 19.98 5.39 9.54
N GLY A 179 18.88 6.15 9.51
CA GLY A 179 17.80 5.94 8.55
C GLY A 179 17.32 4.50 8.55
N SER A 180 17.22 3.91 7.36
CA SER A 180 16.88 2.50 7.16
C SER A 180 17.98 1.53 7.60
N GLY A 181 19.24 1.98 7.70
CA GLY A 181 20.40 1.11 7.87
C GLY A 181 20.69 0.28 6.61
N LEU A 182 21.28 -0.89 6.80
CA LEU A 182 21.37 -1.92 5.75
C LEU A 182 20.21 -2.91 5.93
N GLN A 183 19.36 -3.03 4.92
CA GLN A 183 18.21 -3.93 4.95
C GLN A 183 18.24 -4.90 3.77
N ARG A 184 18.12 -6.20 4.07
CA ARG A 184 17.87 -7.24 3.06
C ARG A 184 16.38 -7.51 2.97
N LYS A 185 15.73 -6.94 1.96
CA LYS A 185 14.35 -7.22 1.58
C LYS A 185 14.32 -8.43 0.63
N PHE A 186 13.14 -8.95 0.35
CA PHE A 186 12.94 -10.17 -0.45
C PHE A 186 13.60 -10.12 -1.84
N GLY A 187 13.48 -8.98 -2.54
CA GLY A 187 14.00 -8.78 -3.89
C GLY A 187 14.74 -7.46 -4.05
N GLU A 188 15.28 -6.91 -2.97
CA GLU A 188 15.92 -5.60 -2.92
C GLU A 188 16.88 -5.54 -1.73
N VAL A 189 17.97 -4.81 -1.87
CA VAL A 189 18.81 -4.39 -0.75
C VAL A 189 18.72 -2.87 -0.63
N THR A 190 18.39 -2.38 0.55
CA THR A 190 18.37 -0.95 0.85
C THR A 190 19.57 -0.61 1.72
N MET A 191 20.26 0.47 1.38
CA MET A 191 21.39 0.98 2.13
C MET A 191 21.22 2.48 2.38
N ALA A 192 21.06 2.87 3.64
CA ALA A 192 21.04 4.27 4.04
C ALA A 192 22.38 4.96 3.73
N ARG A 193 22.29 6.09 3.04
CA ARG A 193 23.41 7.04 2.83
C ARG A 193 23.27 8.29 3.71
N ASN A 194 22.07 8.55 4.23
CA ASN A 194 21.77 9.60 5.19
C ASN A 194 20.49 9.24 5.97
N ASP A 195 20.11 10.06 6.95
CA ASP A 195 18.81 10.00 7.61
C ASP A 195 17.91 11.19 7.20
N PRO A 196 16.60 11.15 7.52
CA PRO A 196 15.69 12.26 7.23
C PRO A 196 16.09 13.60 7.87
N ALA A 197 16.90 13.57 8.93
CA ALA A 197 17.43 14.74 9.61
C ALA A 197 18.71 15.30 8.95
N GLY A 198 19.30 14.58 7.98
CA GLY A 198 20.51 14.98 7.27
C GLY A 198 21.76 14.97 8.15
N THR A 199 21.86 14.05 9.11
CA THR A 199 22.97 14.07 10.10
C THR A 199 24.34 13.72 9.51
N VAL A 200 24.40 13.05 8.35
CA VAL A 200 25.66 12.76 7.67
C VAL A 200 26.04 13.92 6.75
N PRO A 201 27.26 14.50 6.90
CA PRO A 201 27.74 15.53 5.99
C PRO A 201 27.76 15.04 4.54
N GLU A 202 27.27 15.89 3.64
CA GLU A 202 27.08 15.54 2.24
C GLU A 202 28.35 15.02 1.52
N PRO A 203 29.59 15.55 1.74
CA PRO A 203 30.79 14.95 1.18
C PRO A 203 31.04 13.50 1.62
N GLU A 204 30.71 13.19 2.87
CA GLU A 204 30.84 11.84 3.42
C GLU A 204 29.76 10.90 2.88
N SER A 205 28.51 11.36 2.80
CA SER A 205 27.42 10.63 2.15
C SER A 205 27.83 10.26 0.71
N ARG A 206 28.32 11.23 -0.09
CA ARG A 206 28.73 10.97 -1.48
C ARG A 206 29.89 9.98 -1.59
N ARG A 207 30.88 10.06 -0.68
CA ARG A 207 31.98 9.09 -0.62
C ARG A 207 31.43 7.68 -0.40
N PHE A 208 30.52 7.52 0.57
CA PHE A 208 29.95 6.21 0.88
C PHE A 208 29.09 5.67 -0.27
N MET A 209 28.27 6.52 -0.89
CA MET A 209 27.53 6.13 -2.09
C MET A 209 28.44 5.64 -3.22
N GLY A 210 29.58 6.31 -3.44
CA GLY A 210 30.55 5.88 -4.44
C GLY A 210 31.05 4.46 -4.17
N ALA A 211 31.32 4.13 -2.91
CA ALA A 211 31.71 2.78 -2.52
C ALA A 211 30.56 1.76 -2.68
N VAL A 212 29.31 2.14 -2.39
CA VAL A 212 28.14 1.29 -2.64
C VAL A 212 27.96 1.02 -4.15
N ARG A 213 28.11 2.04 -5.00
CA ARG A 213 28.06 1.90 -6.46
C ARG A 213 29.17 0.99 -6.97
N GLN A 214 30.38 1.13 -6.44
CA GLN A 214 31.50 0.25 -6.78
C GLN A 214 31.19 -1.21 -6.43
N VAL A 215 30.60 -1.49 -5.25
CA VAL A 215 30.19 -2.86 -4.89
C VAL A 215 29.18 -3.44 -5.89
N LYS A 216 28.21 -2.63 -6.33
CA LYS A 216 27.25 -3.03 -7.37
C LYS A 216 27.96 -3.32 -8.69
N GLU A 217 28.85 -2.42 -9.16
CA GLU A 217 29.58 -2.57 -10.42
C GLU A 217 30.52 -3.78 -10.41
N GLU A 218 31.15 -4.11 -9.28
CA GLU A 218 31.96 -5.31 -9.13
C GLU A 218 31.14 -6.61 -9.14
N LEU A 219 29.87 -6.54 -8.77
CA LEU A 219 28.96 -7.67 -8.73
C LEU A 219 28.20 -7.86 -10.05
N ASP A 220 27.92 -6.77 -10.75
CA ASP A 220 27.24 -6.71 -12.06
C ASP A 220 28.02 -5.79 -13.02
N PRO A 221 29.18 -6.24 -13.54
CA PRO A 221 30.05 -5.41 -14.39
C PRO A 221 29.41 -4.98 -15.70
N ASP A 222 28.49 -5.80 -16.22
CA ASP A 222 27.78 -5.54 -17.46
C ASP A 222 26.57 -4.61 -17.26
N GLY A 223 26.19 -4.33 -16.00
CA GLY A 223 25.06 -3.47 -15.64
C GLY A 223 23.69 -4.05 -16.01
N THR A 224 23.61 -5.34 -16.29
CA THR A 224 22.41 -6.02 -16.80
C THR A 224 21.59 -6.70 -15.69
N GLY A 225 22.22 -7.00 -14.56
CA GLY A 225 21.59 -7.73 -13.46
C GLY A 225 20.94 -6.86 -12.40
N LEU A 226 21.48 -5.66 -12.12
CA LEU A 226 21.05 -4.80 -11.02
C LEU A 226 20.72 -3.37 -11.47
N ASP A 227 19.62 -2.86 -10.92
CA ASP A 227 19.26 -1.45 -10.91
C ASP A 227 19.53 -0.80 -9.56
N LEU A 228 19.65 0.53 -9.56
CA LEU A 228 19.88 1.32 -8.36
C LEU A 228 19.08 2.61 -8.43
N HIS A 229 18.25 2.82 -7.42
CA HIS A 229 17.48 4.04 -7.21
C HIS A 229 17.99 4.76 -5.96
N ASP A 230 18.23 6.07 -6.06
CA ASP A 230 18.67 6.91 -4.96
C ASP A 230 17.50 7.80 -4.54
N THR A 231 17.01 7.61 -3.32
CA THR A 231 15.88 8.37 -2.76
C THR A 231 16.34 9.67 -2.09
N GLY A 232 17.65 9.93 -2.06
CA GLY A 232 18.27 11.04 -1.32
C GLY A 232 18.74 10.63 0.08
N THR A 233 18.01 9.76 0.77
CA THR A 233 18.40 9.19 2.08
C THR A 233 18.90 7.76 1.96
N ASP A 234 18.37 6.99 1.00
CA ASP A 234 18.65 5.57 0.83
C ASP A 234 19.03 5.26 -0.62
N MET A 235 19.80 4.19 -0.77
CA MET A 235 20.09 3.56 -2.04
C MET A 235 19.35 2.23 -2.09
N GLU A 236 18.34 2.12 -2.95
CA GLU A 236 17.59 0.91 -3.20
C GLU A 236 18.19 0.19 -4.42
N ILE A 237 18.65 -1.04 -4.22
CA ILE A 237 19.32 -1.83 -5.25
C ILE A 237 18.53 -3.12 -5.43
N PHE A 238 18.08 -3.41 -6.65
CA PHE A 238 17.20 -4.53 -6.94
C PHE A 238 17.52 -5.18 -8.30
N PRO A 239 17.19 -6.47 -8.48
CA PRO A 239 17.39 -7.14 -9.76
C PRO A 239 16.61 -6.47 -10.89
N ARG A 240 17.24 -6.33 -12.07
CA ARG A 240 16.51 -5.98 -13.29
C ARG A 240 15.58 -7.12 -13.67
N VAL A 241 14.33 -6.80 -13.94
CA VAL A 241 13.39 -7.76 -14.52
C VAL A 241 13.55 -7.75 -16.04
N LEU A 242 13.80 -8.90 -16.65
CA LEU A 242 13.77 -9.05 -18.11
C LEU A 242 12.39 -8.60 -18.64
N GLY A 243 12.39 -7.61 -19.52
CA GLY A 243 11.15 -7.04 -20.09
C GLY A 243 10.67 -5.72 -19.45
N GLY A 244 11.45 -5.09 -18.57
CA GLY A 244 11.22 -3.69 -18.17
C GLY A 244 9.98 -3.46 -17.31
N ARG A 245 9.49 -4.48 -16.59
CA ARG A 245 8.30 -4.34 -15.74
C ARG A 245 8.55 -3.29 -14.64
N ALA A 246 7.54 -2.48 -14.37
CA ALA A 246 7.53 -1.52 -13.27
C ALA A 246 7.92 -2.19 -11.94
N SER A 247 8.66 -1.47 -11.10
CA SER A 247 9.08 -1.93 -9.77
C SER A 247 7.88 -2.40 -8.95
N PHE A 248 7.94 -3.61 -8.39
CA PHE A 248 6.86 -4.16 -7.56
C PHE A 248 6.59 -3.25 -6.35
N ASP A 249 5.32 -2.86 -6.18
CA ASP A 249 4.85 -1.93 -5.16
C ASP A 249 3.96 -2.60 -4.09
N LYS A 250 3.39 -1.81 -3.17
CA LYS A 250 2.51 -2.35 -2.12
C LYS A 250 1.16 -2.85 -2.68
N GLY A 251 0.70 -2.29 -3.80
CA GLY A 251 -0.52 -2.74 -4.49
C GLY A 251 -0.35 -4.15 -5.04
N ASP A 252 0.79 -4.43 -5.71
CA ASP A 252 1.14 -5.79 -6.13
C ASP A 252 1.15 -6.78 -4.96
N GLY A 253 1.67 -6.33 -3.81
CA GLY A 253 1.66 -7.08 -2.56
C GLY A 253 0.24 -7.42 -2.11
N VAL A 254 -0.64 -6.42 -2.03
CA VAL A 254 -2.04 -6.59 -1.62
C VAL A 254 -2.77 -7.59 -2.53
N LEU A 255 -2.63 -7.47 -3.85
CA LEU A 255 -3.25 -8.39 -4.81
C LEU A 255 -2.82 -9.85 -4.58
N ARG A 256 -1.53 -10.08 -4.30
CA ARG A 256 -1.01 -11.42 -4.02
C ARG A 256 -1.47 -11.95 -2.66
N LEU A 257 -1.49 -11.08 -1.65
CA LEU A 257 -1.89 -11.43 -0.29
C LEU A 257 -3.38 -11.79 -0.22
N ASP A 258 -4.25 -11.13 -1.02
CA ASP A 258 -5.67 -11.46 -1.09
C ASP A 258 -5.90 -12.95 -1.37
N GLY A 259 -5.28 -13.48 -2.43
CA GLY A 259 -5.39 -14.88 -2.80
C GLY A 259 -4.65 -15.83 -1.85
N LYS A 260 -3.49 -15.42 -1.29
CA LYS A 260 -2.69 -16.28 -0.39
C LYS A 260 -3.30 -16.43 1.00
N LEU A 261 -3.95 -15.38 1.50
CA LEU A 261 -4.53 -15.32 2.84
C LEU A 261 -6.06 -15.50 2.82
N GLY A 262 -6.69 -15.49 1.64
CA GLY A 262 -8.14 -15.60 1.51
C GLY A 262 -8.86 -14.37 2.07
N LEU A 263 -8.31 -13.17 1.85
CA LEU A 263 -8.83 -11.93 2.45
C LEU A 263 -10.21 -11.54 1.88
N GLN A 264 -10.49 -11.94 0.64
CA GLN A 264 -11.74 -11.65 -0.07
C GLN A 264 -12.00 -10.15 -0.12
N LEU A 265 -10.98 -9.37 -0.49
CA LEU A 265 -11.04 -7.91 -0.53
C LEU A 265 -12.12 -7.39 -1.49
N SER A 266 -12.51 -8.16 -2.51
CA SER A 266 -13.61 -7.79 -3.43
C SER A 266 -14.97 -7.66 -2.74
N GLU A 267 -15.18 -8.31 -1.59
CA GLU A 267 -16.49 -8.34 -0.91
C GLU A 267 -16.69 -7.14 0.05
N GLY A 268 -15.61 -6.68 0.68
CA GLY A 268 -15.64 -5.67 1.74
C GLY A 268 -16.50 -6.07 2.97
N PRO A 269 -16.75 -5.14 3.90
CA PRO A 269 -16.17 -3.79 3.99
C PRO A 269 -14.67 -3.82 4.32
N ASN A 270 -13.89 -2.92 3.72
CA ASN A 270 -12.43 -2.87 3.90
C ASN A 270 -12.00 -1.53 4.46
N ILE A 271 -10.90 -1.52 5.22
CA ILE A 271 -10.17 -0.32 5.60
C ILE A 271 -8.77 -0.40 5.01
N VAL A 272 -8.34 0.65 4.30
CA VAL A 272 -6.96 0.82 3.86
C VAL A 272 -6.35 2.04 4.54
N CYS A 273 -5.19 1.87 5.18
CA CYS A 273 -4.47 2.98 5.82
C CYS A 273 -3.06 3.17 5.26
N GLY A 274 -2.64 4.43 5.15
CA GLY A 274 -1.31 4.80 4.68
C GLY A 274 -0.94 6.24 5.05
N ASP A 275 0.25 6.67 4.68
CA ASP A 275 0.73 8.03 4.96
C ASP A 275 1.60 8.64 3.83
N THR A 276 2.09 7.81 2.91
CA THR A 276 2.95 8.21 1.80
C THR A 276 2.36 7.83 0.44
N SER A 277 2.86 8.43 -0.64
CA SER A 277 2.46 8.05 -2.00
C SER A 277 2.68 6.56 -2.32
N SER A 278 3.58 5.88 -1.59
CA SER A 278 3.81 4.44 -1.73
C SER A 278 2.62 3.57 -1.27
N ASP A 279 1.68 4.16 -0.53
CA ASP A 279 0.49 3.49 0.01
C ASP A 279 -0.73 3.62 -0.91
N LEU A 280 -0.75 4.61 -1.81
CA LEU A 280 -1.82 4.79 -2.78
C LEU A 280 -2.05 3.53 -3.66
N PRO A 281 -1.00 2.81 -4.13
CA PRO A 281 -1.18 1.53 -4.79
C PRO A 281 -1.99 0.49 -3.99
N MET A 282 -1.98 0.51 -2.66
CA MET A 282 -2.84 -0.39 -1.86
C MET A 282 -4.32 -0.04 -2.04
N VAL A 283 -4.66 1.25 -2.03
CA VAL A 283 -6.03 1.72 -2.27
C VAL A 283 -6.49 1.32 -3.66
N ILE A 284 -5.66 1.60 -4.68
CA ILE A 284 -5.96 1.26 -6.08
C ILE A 284 -6.12 -0.25 -6.26
N ALA A 285 -5.28 -1.07 -5.63
CA ALA A 285 -5.39 -2.53 -5.69
C ALA A 285 -6.72 -3.05 -5.11
N VAL A 286 -7.14 -2.51 -3.96
CA VAL A 286 -8.44 -2.86 -3.37
C VAL A 286 -9.59 -2.42 -4.27
N LEU A 287 -9.53 -1.21 -4.84
CA LEU A 287 -10.52 -0.74 -5.81
C LEU A 287 -10.59 -1.64 -7.05
N ARG A 288 -9.45 -2.10 -7.59
CA ARG A 288 -9.42 -3.04 -8.73
C ARG A 288 -10.13 -4.34 -8.39
N LEU A 289 -9.89 -4.90 -7.20
CA LEU A 289 -10.57 -6.12 -6.74
C LEU A 289 -12.08 -5.91 -6.55
N MET A 290 -12.50 -4.73 -6.07
CA MET A 290 -13.92 -4.43 -5.79
C MET A 290 -14.72 -3.98 -7.02
N CYS A 291 -14.09 -3.26 -7.94
CA CYS A 291 -14.74 -2.51 -9.02
C CYS A 291 -14.36 -3.00 -10.43
N GLY A 292 -13.31 -3.81 -10.54
CA GLY A 292 -12.76 -4.28 -11.80
C GLY A 292 -11.75 -3.33 -12.44
N ASP A 293 -10.76 -3.90 -13.15
CA ASP A 293 -9.67 -3.15 -13.77
C ASP A 293 -10.15 -2.10 -14.77
N LYS A 294 -11.09 -2.46 -15.65
CA LYS A 294 -11.65 -1.56 -16.67
C LYS A 294 -12.15 -0.24 -16.07
N MET A 295 -12.84 -0.31 -14.94
CA MET A 295 -13.41 0.87 -14.29
C MET A 295 -12.32 1.73 -13.63
N VAL A 296 -11.38 1.09 -12.93
CA VAL A 296 -10.26 1.80 -12.31
C VAL A 296 -9.35 2.48 -13.34
N ASP A 297 -9.11 1.82 -14.48
CA ASP A 297 -8.35 2.40 -15.58
C ASP A 297 -9.08 3.62 -16.18
N ALA A 298 -10.41 3.56 -16.32
CA ALA A 298 -11.23 4.69 -16.76
C ALA A 298 -11.23 5.86 -15.76
N TRP A 299 -11.21 5.59 -14.44
CA TRP A 299 -11.02 6.61 -13.41
C TRP A 299 -9.62 7.23 -13.47
N GLN A 300 -8.58 6.41 -13.61
CA GLN A 300 -7.20 6.87 -13.70
C GLN A 300 -7.00 7.81 -14.90
N GLU A 301 -7.57 7.46 -16.05
CA GLU A 301 -7.49 8.29 -17.25
C GLU A 301 -8.22 9.63 -17.08
N ARG A 302 -9.38 9.65 -16.41
CA ARG A 302 -10.08 10.90 -16.07
C ARG A 302 -9.23 11.80 -15.18
N LEU A 303 -8.64 11.23 -14.13
CA LEU A 303 -7.76 11.97 -13.22
C LEU A 303 -6.52 12.52 -13.94
N ARG A 304 -5.95 11.75 -14.88
CA ARG A 304 -4.82 12.17 -15.71
C ARG A 304 -5.19 13.34 -16.62
N LYS A 305 -6.35 13.29 -17.28
CA LYS A 305 -6.84 14.38 -18.15
C LYS A 305 -7.10 15.68 -17.39
N GLU A 306 -7.53 15.59 -16.13
CA GLU A 306 -7.68 16.76 -15.25
C GLU A 306 -6.32 17.37 -14.86
N ASP A 307 -5.28 16.56 -14.71
CA ASP A 307 -3.92 17.02 -14.35
C ASP A 307 -3.15 17.63 -15.53
N ASP A 308 -3.42 17.18 -16.75
CA ASP A 308 -2.78 17.65 -17.98
C ASP A 308 -3.80 17.74 -19.14
N PRO A 309 -4.57 18.84 -19.22
CA PRO A 309 -5.59 19.02 -20.25
C PRO A 309 -5.02 19.24 -21.66
N GLU A 310 -3.71 19.54 -21.81
CA GLU A 310 -3.06 19.76 -23.11
C GLU A 310 -2.61 18.46 -23.80
N ALA A 311 -2.48 17.35 -23.06
CA ALA A 311 -2.03 16.06 -23.58
C ALA A 311 -3.06 15.32 -24.48
N VAL A 312 -4.23 15.91 -24.76
CA VAL A 312 -5.38 15.26 -25.43
C VAL A 312 -5.55 15.70 -26.91
N LEU A 313 -4.74 16.64 -27.42
CA LEU A 313 -4.94 17.23 -28.74
C LEU A 313 -4.48 16.38 -29.96
N GLU A 314 -4.05 15.13 -29.80
CA GLU A 314 -3.47 14.34 -30.91
C GLU A 314 -4.35 13.22 -31.51
N GLU A 315 -5.55 12.95 -31.00
CA GLU A 315 -6.40 11.90 -31.58
C GLU A 315 -7.84 12.37 -31.77
N GLU A 316 -8.12 13.10 -32.84
CA GLU A 316 -9.41 13.03 -33.55
C GLU A 316 -9.36 13.81 -34.86
N ASP A 317 -9.02 13.11 -35.95
CA ASP A 317 -9.51 13.44 -37.30
C ASP A 317 -9.25 12.24 -38.23
N THR A 318 -9.99 11.15 -38.01
CA THR A 318 -10.21 10.16 -39.08
C THR A 318 -11.63 10.32 -39.58
N VAL A 319 -11.76 11.13 -40.63
CA VAL A 319 -13.01 11.24 -41.39
C VAL A 319 -13.31 9.88 -42.00
N ASP A 320 -14.40 9.25 -41.53
CA ASP A 320 -14.92 7.99 -42.05
C ASP A 320 -15.34 8.16 -43.52
N ASP A 321 -14.45 7.78 -44.45
CA ASP A 321 -14.60 7.90 -45.90
C ASP A 321 -15.67 6.91 -46.47
N SER A 322 -16.43 6.23 -45.62
CA SER A 322 -17.43 5.21 -45.98
C SER A 322 -18.79 5.75 -46.45
N VAL A 323 -18.97 7.07 -46.55
CA VAL A 323 -20.26 7.71 -46.92
C VAL A 323 -20.38 8.00 -48.44
N LYS A 324 -19.41 7.61 -49.27
CA LYS A 324 -19.52 7.80 -50.73
C LYS A 324 -20.45 6.75 -51.36
N GLY A 325 -21.73 7.11 -51.52
CA GLY A 325 -22.67 6.41 -52.42
C GLY A 325 -24.01 5.98 -51.82
N LEU A 326 -24.36 6.39 -50.60
CA LEU A 326 -25.64 6.06 -49.97
C LEU A 326 -26.74 7.07 -50.37
N SER A 327 -27.98 6.59 -50.50
CA SER A 327 -29.14 7.48 -50.61
C SER A 327 -29.37 8.24 -49.29
N LEU A 328 -30.00 9.41 -49.37
CA LEU A 328 -30.24 10.28 -48.21
C LEU A 328 -30.99 9.55 -47.08
N GLU A 329 -31.91 8.66 -47.45
CA GLU A 329 -32.75 7.87 -46.53
C GLU A 329 -31.96 6.73 -45.83
N GLU A 330 -31.02 6.10 -46.53
CA GLU A 330 -30.12 5.08 -45.95
C GLU A 330 -29.08 5.70 -45.01
N ALA A 331 -28.63 6.92 -45.31
CA ALA A 331 -27.72 7.66 -44.43
C ALA A 331 -28.42 8.09 -43.12
N GLU A 332 -29.66 8.55 -43.20
CA GLU A 332 -30.48 8.91 -42.02
C GLU A 332 -30.78 7.69 -41.13
N THR A 333 -31.13 6.55 -41.74
CA THR A 333 -31.42 5.32 -40.99
C THR A 333 -30.17 4.81 -40.27
N ARG A 334 -29.00 4.77 -40.93
CA ARG A 334 -27.73 4.39 -40.30
C ARG A 334 -27.29 5.35 -39.21
N ALA A 335 -27.54 6.65 -39.37
CA ALA A 335 -27.23 7.64 -38.35
C ALA A 335 -28.11 7.45 -37.10
N ALA A 336 -29.40 7.15 -37.28
CA ALA A 336 -30.33 6.86 -36.19
C ALA A 336 -29.96 5.57 -35.44
N GLU A 337 -29.58 4.51 -36.17
CA GLU A 337 -29.11 3.25 -35.58
C GLU A 337 -27.81 3.45 -34.79
N LYS A 338 -26.81 4.14 -35.37
CA LYS A 338 -25.56 4.48 -34.67
C LYS A 338 -25.82 5.28 -33.40
N LYS A 339 -26.74 6.25 -33.45
CA LYS A 339 -27.12 7.06 -32.28
C LYS A 339 -27.78 6.22 -31.19
N SER A 340 -28.73 5.35 -31.56
CA SER A 340 -29.40 4.46 -30.59
C SER A 340 -28.43 3.46 -29.97
N GLU A 341 -27.49 2.91 -30.75
CA GLU A 341 -26.45 2.01 -30.22
C GLU A 341 -25.50 2.76 -29.26
N ALA A 342 -25.11 3.99 -29.59
CA ALA A 342 -24.28 4.82 -28.73
C ALA A 342 -24.99 5.16 -27.41
N GLU A 343 -26.29 5.51 -27.45
CA GLU A 343 -27.10 5.77 -26.25
C GLU A 343 -27.20 4.53 -25.35
N ARG A 344 -27.40 3.33 -25.93
CA ARG A 344 -27.43 2.08 -25.15
C ARG A 344 -26.08 1.80 -24.49
N LYS A 345 -24.96 1.95 -25.21
CA LYS A 345 -23.62 1.76 -24.66
C LYS A 345 -23.32 2.74 -23.52
N ALA A 346 -23.69 4.01 -23.70
CA ALA A 346 -23.51 5.02 -22.66
C ALA A 346 -24.31 4.68 -21.39
N GLN A 347 -25.54 4.19 -21.54
CA GLN A 347 -26.36 3.76 -20.41
C GLN A 347 -25.78 2.53 -19.69
N GLU A 348 -25.25 1.55 -20.44
CA GLU A 348 -24.57 0.37 -19.87
C GLU A 348 -23.30 0.78 -19.10
N GLU A 349 -22.52 1.71 -19.63
CA GLU A 349 -21.32 2.25 -18.95
C GLU A 349 -21.68 3.03 -17.68
N GLU A 350 -22.76 3.83 -17.70
CA GLU A 350 -23.25 4.55 -16.52
C GLU A 350 -23.73 3.57 -15.42
N GLU A 351 -24.42 2.50 -15.80
CA GLU A 351 -24.86 1.46 -14.86
C GLU A 351 -23.67 0.68 -14.28
N GLU A 352 -22.68 0.31 -15.10
CA GLU A 352 -21.42 -0.29 -14.65
C GLU A 352 -20.69 0.62 -13.65
N GLU A 353 -20.55 1.91 -13.94
CA GLU A 353 -19.92 2.88 -13.04
C GLU A 353 -20.69 3.05 -11.74
N HIS A 354 -22.03 3.13 -11.81
CA HIS A 354 -22.86 3.22 -10.62
C HIS A 354 -22.69 1.99 -9.71
N GLN A 355 -22.69 0.78 -10.27
CA GLN A 355 -22.43 -0.44 -9.49
C GLN A 355 -21.03 -0.47 -8.90
N ALA A 356 -20.01 -0.05 -9.67
CA ALA A 356 -18.64 0.06 -9.17
C ALA A 356 -18.55 1.02 -7.96
N ARG A 357 -19.22 2.18 -8.01
CA ARG A 357 -19.28 3.12 -6.89
C ARG A 357 -19.99 2.55 -5.67
N LEU A 358 -21.08 1.79 -5.87
CA LEU A 358 -21.73 1.08 -4.77
C LEU A 358 -20.81 0.06 -4.11
N CYS A 359 -20.00 -0.67 -4.88
CA CYS A 359 -18.98 -1.56 -4.34
C CYS A 359 -17.93 -0.76 -3.56
N ALA A 360 -17.31 0.24 -4.18
CA ALA A 360 -16.28 1.09 -3.57
C ALA A 360 -16.74 1.82 -2.31
N SER A 361 -18.03 2.12 -2.15
CA SER A 361 -18.57 2.70 -0.91
C SER A 361 -18.36 1.82 0.33
N LYS A 362 -18.04 0.54 0.17
CA LYS A 362 -17.68 -0.35 1.28
C LYS A 362 -16.19 -0.27 1.67
N LEU A 363 -15.41 0.56 0.98
CA LEU A 363 -14.04 0.88 1.34
C LEU A 363 -14.03 2.16 2.18
N ALA A 364 -13.24 2.15 3.25
CA ALA A 364 -12.83 3.33 3.99
C ALA A 364 -11.33 3.53 3.83
N VAL A 365 -10.89 4.76 3.58
CA VAL A 365 -9.46 5.09 3.44
C VAL A 365 -9.03 6.06 4.53
N VAL A 366 -8.04 5.65 5.33
CA VAL A 366 -7.46 6.49 6.39
C VAL A 366 -6.05 6.87 6.01
N PHE A 367 -5.86 8.12 5.58
CA PHE A 367 -4.57 8.60 5.12
C PHE A 367 -3.97 9.66 6.05
N VAL A 368 -2.85 9.34 6.69
CA VAL A 368 -2.22 10.19 7.71
C VAL A 368 -1.24 11.14 7.03
N VAL A 369 -1.49 12.44 7.10
CA VAL A 369 -0.58 13.44 6.54
C VAL A 369 -0.10 14.37 7.64
N SER A 370 1.17 14.25 8.01
CA SER A 370 1.79 15.17 8.95
C SER A 370 1.97 16.56 8.31
N PRO A 371 2.03 17.66 9.08
CA PRO A 371 2.31 18.99 8.53
C PRO A 371 3.60 19.04 7.70
N ASP A 372 4.63 18.31 8.12
CA ASP A 372 5.91 18.24 7.42
C ASP A 372 5.77 17.46 6.11
N SER A 373 5.06 16.34 6.12
CA SER A 373 4.75 15.55 4.92
C SER A 373 3.92 16.36 3.92
N TYR A 374 2.91 17.09 4.40
CA TYR A 374 2.11 17.98 3.56
C TYR A 374 2.97 19.07 2.91
N THR A 375 3.92 19.63 3.64
CA THR A 375 4.84 20.64 3.10
C THR A 375 5.75 20.05 2.02
N LYS A 376 6.27 18.83 2.22
CA LYS A 376 7.17 18.16 1.27
C LYS A 376 6.46 17.58 0.05
N SER A 377 5.21 17.13 0.21
CA SER A 377 4.47 16.42 -0.82
C SER A 377 2.97 16.75 -0.75
N PRO A 378 2.58 18.01 -1.02
CA PRO A 378 1.21 18.50 -0.80
C PRO A 378 0.17 17.74 -1.64
N LYS A 379 0.59 17.22 -2.80
CA LYS A 379 -0.28 16.53 -3.75
C LYS A 379 -0.76 15.16 -3.28
N VAL A 380 -0.08 14.50 -2.32
CA VAL A 380 -0.42 13.11 -1.96
C VAL A 380 -1.82 13.03 -1.33
N ALA A 381 -2.14 13.94 -0.41
CA ALA A 381 -3.46 14.01 0.22
C ALA A 381 -4.57 14.26 -0.81
N GLU A 382 -4.28 15.14 -1.77
CA GLU A 382 -5.19 15.49 -2.85
C GLU A 382 -5.42 14.33 -3.82
N MET A 383 -4.35 13.61 -4.19
CA MET A 383 -4.44 12.41 -5.04
C MET A 383 -5.31 11.34 -4.40
N VAL A 384 -5.08 11.03 -3.11
CA VAL A 384 -5.90 10.06 -2.37
C VAL A 384 -7.36 10.51 -2.32
N ARG A 385 -7.60 11.79 -2.02
CA ARG A 385 -8.97 12.33 -1.98
C ARG A 385 -9.67 12.22 -3.34
N ARG A 386 -9.00 12.59 -4.44
CA ARG A 386 -9.57 12.49 -5.79
C ARG A 386 -9.92 11.05 -6.16
N TRP A 387 -9.06 10.09 -5.79
CA TRP A 387 -9.37 8.66 -5.94
C TRP A 387 -10.59 8.25 -5.12
N CYS A 388 -10.71 8.70 -3.88
CA CYS A 388 -11.89 8.41 -3.06
C CYS A 388 -13.17 9.04 -3.64
N GLU A 389 -13.10 10.30 -4.06
CA GLU A 389 -14.24 11.04 -4.63
C GLU A 389 -14.74 10.41 -5.93
N ILE A 390 -13.84 10.10 -6.87
CA ILE A 390 -14.23 9.55 -8.18
C ILE A 390 -14.84 8.14 -8.05
N ALA A 391 -14.31 7.34 -7.11
CA ALA A 391 -14.76 5.98 -6.85
C ALA A 391 -15.96 5.90 -5.88
N GLY A 392 -16.30 6.97 -5.15
CA GLY A 392 -17.39 6.95 -4.17
C GLY A 392 -17.04 6.21 -2.87
N VAL A 393 -15.77 6.27 -2.45
CA VAL A 393 -15.22 5.71 -1.20
C VAL A 393 -15.62 6.58 0.00
N ASN A 394 -15.81 5.97 1.17
CA ASN A 394 -16.15 6.66 2.42
C ASN A 394 -14.93 7.27 3.15
#